data_AF-A0A9E1LA53-F1
#
_entry.id   AF-A0A9E1LA53-F1
#
_cell.length_a   1.000
_cell.length_b   1.000
_cell.length_c   1.000
_cell.angle_alpha   90.00
_cell.angle_beta   90.00
_cell.angle_gamma   90.00
#
_symmetry.space_group_name_H-M   'P 1'
#
loop_
_entity.id
_entity.type
_entity.pdbx_description
1 polymer ?
#
loop_
_entity_poly.entity_id
_entity_poly.type
_entity_poly.pdbx_seq_one_letter_code
_entity_poly.pdbx_strand_id
1 'polypeptide(L)'
;KAKQIIKQAEELGVSLIIFDDELSPAQIKNYSNLVKNIKVIDRSALILDIFSQHAKTKEAKTQVELAQLEYMLPRLTRAWTHLERQMGGIGARAGAGETQIEVDRRLLRDRISKLKKELEKIEKERETQSKNRSNEFKVALVGYTNAGKSTLMKTISGADVLIKDQLFATLDTTIRTVKLDNSHKILLSDTVGFVRKLPHHLVASFRSTLKEVVEAELILIMLDASSNEVNEHYNTILDVLKDLGVKRHSYLIILNKIDNENVDKKISYLKRIFPEAIFISALNKLMIDSLTEKIIEIMDENFKVVDLCFKYQESKKLALAQEGVDVIERIYNDDHVFLKIKGSRERISQIQSTMIE
;
A
#
# COMPACT_ATOMS: atom_id res chain seq x y z
N LYS A 1 -16.95 -14.09 -32.66
CA LYS A 1 -16.56 -13.06 -31.68
C LYS A 1 -15.10 -12.61 -31.85
N ALA A 2 -14.07 -13.42 -31.57
CA ALA A 2 -12.66 -13.00 -31.70
C ALA A 2 -12.30 -12.36 -33.07
N LYS A 3 -12.59 -13.04 -34.19
CA LYS A 3 -12.37 -12.48 -35.54
C LYS A 3 -13.16 -11.19 -35.82
N GLN A 4 -14.32 -11.03 -35.20
CA GLN A 4 -15.17 -9.84 -35.38
C GLN A 4 -14.58 -8.63 -34.65
N ILE A 5 -14.09 -8.82 -33.42
CA ILE A 5 -13.39 -7.78 -32.64
C ILE A 5 -12.14 -7.33 -33.39
N ILE A 6 -11.37 -8.27 -33.94
CA ILE A 6 -10.15 -7.98 -34.70
C ILE A 6 -10.48 -7.19 -35.96
N LYS A 7 -11.49 -7.62 -36.73
CA LYS A 7 -11.91 -6.92 -37.93
C LYS A 7 -12.39 -5.50 -37.63
N GLN A 8 -13.17 -5.32 -36.56
CA GLN A 8 -13.58 -3.99 -36.10
C GLN A 8 -12.39 -3.12 -35.69
N ALA A 9 -11.41 -3.69 -34.99
CA ALA A 9 -10.21 -2.96 -34.60
C ALA A 9 -9.37 -2.53 -35.81
N GLU A 10 -9.27 -3.37 -36.85
CA GLU A 10 -8.62 -3.04 -38.11
C GLU A 10 -9.38 -1.95 -38.88
N GLU A 11 -10.71 -2.06 -38.98
CA GLU A 11 -11.58 -1.05 -39.63
C GLU A 11 -11.50 0.32 -38.92
N LEU A 12 -11.38 0.32 -37.60
CA LEU A 12 -11.27 1.53 -36.77
C LEU A 12 -9.83 2.06 -36.68
N GLY A 13 -8.82 1.36 -37.23
CA GLY A 13 -7.42 1.77 -37.16
C GLY A 13 -6.81 1.75 -35.75
N VAL A 14 -7.30 0.87 -34.87
CA VAL A 14 -6.88 0.80 -33.46
C VAL A 14 -5.51 0.10 -33.33
N SER A 15 -4.61 0.64 -32.51
CA SER A 15 -3.27 0.08 -32.28
C SER A 15 -3.18 -0.90 -31.10
N LEU A 16 -4.18 -0.90 -30.22
CA LEU A 16 -4.20 -1.66 -28.97
C LEU A 16 -5.59 -2.23 -28.66
N ILE A 17 -5.67 -3.53 -28.42
CA ILE A 17 -6.86 -4.19 -27.88
C ILE A 17 -6.57 -4.58 -26.43
N ILE A 18 -7.45 -4.18 -25.52
CA ILE A 18 -7.36 -4.46 -24.09
C ILE A 18 -8.50 -5.41 -23.69
N PHE A 19 -8.15 -6.54 -23.09
CA PHE A 19 -9.11 -7.46 -22.47
C PHE A 19 -9.18 -7.19 -20.96
N ASP A 20 -10.40 -7.08 -20.42
CA ASP A 20 -10.61 -6.82 -18.99
C ASP A 20 -10.30 -8.04 -18.10
N ASP A 21 -10.40 -9.26 -18.62
CA ASP A 21 -10.00 -10.46 -17.89
C ASP A 21 -8.59 -10.93 -18.29
N GLU A 22 -7.95 -11.68 -17.40
CA GLU A 22 -6.64 -12.28 -17.67
C GLU A 22 -6.71 -13.25 -18.84
N LEU A 23 -5.71 -13.18 -19.72
CA LEU A 23 -5.58 -14.12 -20.81
C LEU A 23 -4.51 -15.17 -20.47
N SER A 24 -4.86 -16.43 -20.75
CA SER A 24 -3.90 -17.53 -20.71
C SER A 24 -2.83 -17.36 -21.79
N PRO A 25 -1.63 -17.93 -21.62
CA PRO A 25 -0.56 -17.86 -22.63
C PRO A 25 -1.00 -18.37 -24.01
N ALA A 26 -1.85 -19.40 -24.06
CA ALA A 26 -2.40 -19.93 -25.31
C ALA A 26 -3.37 -18.94 -25.99
N GLN A 27 -4.22 -18.27 -25.22
CA GLN A 27 -5.12 -17.24 -25.75
C GLN A 27 -4.34 -16.05 -26.31
N ILE A 28 -3.34 -15.54 -25.58
CA ILE A 28 -2.49 -14.44 -26.05
C ILE A 28 -1.80 -14.82 -27.36
N LYS A 29 -1.21 -16.02 -27.42
CA LYS A 29 -0.60 -16.55 -28.64
C LYS A 29 -1.60 -16.61 -29.81
N ASN A 30 -2.81 -17.10 -29.56
CA ASN A 30 -3.84 -17.21 -30.60
C ASN A 30 -4.29 -15.83 -31.10
N TYR A 31 -4.48 -14.86 -30.21
CA TYR A 31 -4.81 -13.49 -30.59
C TYR A 31 -3.65 -12.84 -31.36
N SER A 32 -2.40 -12.93 -30.88
CA SER A 32 -1.23 -12.40 -31.60
C SER A 32 -1.04 -13.03 -32.98
N ASN A 33 -1.42 -14.29 -33.19
CA ASN A 33 -1.36 -14.90 -34.52
C ASN A 33 -2.45 -14.42 -35.47
N LEU A 34 -3.60 -14.01 -34.92
CA LEU A 34 -4.73 -13.51 -35.70
C LEU A 34 -4.57 -12.04 -36.09
N VAL A 35 -3.74 -11.27 -35.36
CA VAL A 35 -3.55 -9.84 -35.60
C VAL A 35 -2.10 -9.51 -35.88
N LYS A 36 -1.81 -8.90 -37.04
CA LYS A 36 -0.41 -8.60 -37.44
C LYS A 36 0.16 -7.33 -36.80
N ASN A 37 -0.66 -6.27 -36.69
CA ASN A 37 -0.19 -4.93 -36.34
C ASN A 37 -0.83 -4.33 -35.08
N ILE A 38 -1.70 -5.08 -34.39
CA ILE A 38 -2.41 -4.60 -33.20
C ILE A 38 -1.87 -5.33 -31.99
N LYS A 39 -1.42 -4.56 -31.00
CA LYS A 39 -0.96 -5.12 -29.72
C LYS A 39 -2.18 -5.60 -28.95
N VAL A 40 -2.11 -6.80 -28.39
CA VAL A 40 -3.16 -7.35 -27.52
C VAL A 40 -2.59 -7.46 -26.12
N ILE A 41 -3.25 -6.81 -25.16
CA ILE A 41 -2.90 -6.90 -23.74
C ILE A 41 -4.13 -7.30 -22.94
N ASP A 42 -3.89 -7.93 -21.79
CA ASP A 42 -4.91 -8.15 -20.77
C ASP A 42 -4.81 -7.09 -19.67
N ARG A 43 -5.73 -7.18 -18.71
CA ARG A 43 -5.76 -6.30 -17.54
C ARG A 43 -4.47 -6.34 -16.72
N SER A 44 -3.84 -7.50 -16.57
CA SER A 44 -2.62 -7.67 -15.78
C SER A 44 -1.44 -6.92 -16.43
N ALA A 45 -1.30 -7.03 -17.75
CA ALA A 45 -0.34 -6.27 -18.52
C ALA A 45 -0.59 -4.76 -18.46
N LEU A 46 -1.86 -4.33 -18.53
CA LEU A 46 -2.22 -2.91 -18.38
C LEU A 46 -1.84 -2.36 -16.99
N ILE A 47 -2.18 -3.09 -15.93
CA ILE A 47 -1.84 -2.71 -14.55
C ILE A 47 -0.33 -2.57 -14.37
N LEU A 48 0.44 -3.55 -14.87
CA LEU A 48 1.90 -3.52 -14.86
C LEU A 48 2.49 -2.33 -15.62
N ASP A 49 1.89 -1.97 -16.75
CA ASP A 49 2.32 -0.80 -17.54
C ASP A 49 2.06 0.49 -16.77
N ILE A 50 0.87 0.64 -16.16
CA ILE A 50 0.56 1.80 -15.31
C ILE A 50 1.52 1.87 -14.12
N PHE A 51 1.82 0.75 -13.46
CA PHE A 51 2.79 0.73 -12.37
C PHE A 51 4.19 1.16 -12.81
N SER A 52 4.63 0.77 -14.01
CA SER A 52 5.94 1.17 -14.52
C SER A 52 6.07 2.68 -14.71
N GLN A 53 4.96 3.35 -15.08
CA GLN A 53 4.91 4.81 -15.22
C GLN A 53 4.94 5.52 -13.86
N HIS A 54 4.47 4.87 -12.80
CA HIS A 54 4.41 5.43 -11.45
C HIS A 54 5.62 5.06 -10.57
N ALA A 55 6.40 4.05 -10.95
CA ALA A 55 7.58 3.59 -10.22
C ALA A 55 8.72 4.64 -10.27
N LYS A 56 8.91 5.38 -9.17
CA LYS A 56 9.96 6.40 -9.08
C LYS A 56 11.20 5.89 -8.36
N THR A 57 11.01 5.21 -7.22
CA THR A 57 12.12 4.68 -6.43
C THR A 57 12.79 3.49 -7.12
N LYS A 58 14.03 3.21 -6.72
CA LYS A 58 14.76 2.03 -7.18
C LYS A 58 14.02 0.75 -6.83
N GLU A 59 13.50 0.65 -5.59
CA GLU A 59 12.73 -0.49 -5.11
C GLU A 59 11.49 -0.74 -5.97
N ALA A 60 10.66 0.28 -6.17
CA ALA A 60 9.45 0.15 -6.98
C ALA A 60 9.76 -0.22 -8.44
N LYS A 61 10.81 0.36 -9.03
CA LYS A 61 11.25 0.00 -10.39
C LYS A 61 11.69 -1.46 -10.47
N THR A 62 12.48 -1.93 -9.50
CA THR A 62 12.92 -3.34 -9.44
C THR A 62 11.74 -4.29 -9.25
N GLN A 63 10.76 -3.95 -8.40
CA GLN A 63 9.54 -4.77 -8.20
C GLN A 63 8.68 -4.84 -9.46
N VAL A 64 8.45 -3.71 -10.12
CA VAL A 64 7.66 -3.68 -11.36
C VAL A 64 8.35 -4.42 -12.49
N GLU A 65 9.66 -4.22 -12.65
CA GLU A 65 10.43 -4.98 -13.65
C GLU A 65 10.36 -6.48 -13.38
N LEU A 66 10.54 -6.91 -12.12
CA LEU A 66 10.41 -8.30 -11.74
C LEU A 66 9.04 -8.87 -12.11
N ALA A 67 7.97 -8.15 -11.75
CA ALA A 67 6.60 -8.57 -12.02
C ALA A 67 6.28 -8.63 -13.53
N GLN A 68 6.81 -7.68 -14.32
CA GLN A 68 6.71 -7.70 -15.78
C GLN A 68 7.40 -8.94 -16.37
N LEU A 69 8.61 -9.26 -15.92
CA LEU A 69 9.35 -10.41 -16.41
C LEU A 69 8.68 -11.74 -16.02
N GLU A 70 8.17 -11.85 -14.79
CA GLU A 70 7.42 -13.04 -14.34
C GLU A 70 6.11 -13.22 -15.12
N TYR A 71 5.40 -12.14 -15.43
CA TYR A 71 4.21 -12.17 -16.28
C TYR A 71 4.55 -12.59 -17.73
N MET A 72 5.63 -12.05 -18.29
CA MET A 72 6.07 -12.29 -19.67
C MET A 72 6.65 -13.69 -19.88
N LEU A 73 7.37 -14.25 -18.91
CA LEU A 73 8.07 -15.53 -19.05
C LEU A 73 7.20 -16.70 -19.56
N PRO A 74 6.01 -16.99 -19.00
CA PRO A 74 5.13 -18.03 -19.52
C PRO A 74 4.46 -17.66 -20.86
N ARG A 75 4.44 -16.36 -21.20
CA ARG A 75 3.78 -15.78 -22.38
C ARG A 75 4.74 -15.47 -23.53
N LEU A 76 6.03 -15.79 -23.36
CA LEU A 76 7.04 -15.60 -24.39
C LEU A 76 6.72 -16.48 -25.61
N THR A 77 6.53 -15.84 -26.77
CA THR A 77 6.21 -16.51 -28.03
C THR A 77 7.20 -16.10 -29.13
N ARG A 78 7.21 -16.84 -30.25
CA ARG A 78 8.06 -16.56 -31.41
C ARG A 78 7.88 -15.17 -32.03
N ALA A 79 6.77 -14.48 -31.76
CA ALA A 79 6.49 -13.15 -32.30
C ALA A 79 7.21 -12.01 -31.55
N TRP A 80 7.82 -12.31 -30.40
CA TRP A 80 8.62 -11.35 -29.62
C TRP A 80 10.07 -11.20 -30.14
N THR A 81 10.36 -11.76 -31.30
CA THR A 81 11.61 -11.59 -32.06
C THR A 81 11.86 -10.15 -32.52
N HIS A 82 10.92 -9.21 -32.32
CA HIS A 82 11.18 -7.79 -32.55
C HIS A 82 12.27 -7.17 -31.66
N LEU A 83 12.70 -7.86 -30.59
CA LEU A 83 13.93 -7.53 -29.85
C LEU A 83 15.20 -7.63 -30.73
N GLU A 84 15.15 -8.30 -31.89
CA GLU A 84 16.27 -8.41 -32.84
C GLU A 84 16.58 -7.10 -33.60
N ARG A 85 15.60 -6.21 -33.83
CA ARG A 85 15.81 -5.11 -34.80
C ARG A 85 16.71 -3.97 -34.31
N GLN A 86 17.07 -3.95 -33.03
CA GLN A 86 18.01 -2.97 -32.49
C GLN A 86 19.41 -3.55 -32.23
N MET A 87 19.61 -4.87 -32.37
CA MET A 87 20.87 -5.54 -32.04
C MET A 87 21.61 -6.20 -33.21
N GLY A 88 21.30 -5.80 -34.45
CA GLY A 88 22.09 -6.15 -35.63
C GLY A 88 21.92 -7.60 -36.06
N GLY A 89 21.29 -7.77 -37.22
CA GLY A 89 21.01 -9.09 -37.79
C GLY A 89 22.25 -9.97 -37.90
N ILE A 90 22.23 -11.08 -37.16
CA ILE A 90 22.90 -12.30 -37.56
C ILE A 90 21.88 -13.41 -37.31
N GLY A 91 21.40 -14.01 -38.40
CA GLY A 91 20.76 -15.30 -38.35
C GLY A 91 21.78 -16.30 -37.83
N ALA A 92 21.88 -16.41 -36.51
CA ALA A 92 22.71 -17.39 -35.84
C ALA A 92 21.76 -18.35 -35.15
N ARG A 93 21.75 -19.60 -35.63
CA ARG A 93 21.69 -20.72 -34.70
C ARG A 93 22.79 -20.45 -33.67
N ALA A 94 22.44 -19.82 -32.56
CA ALA A 94 23.34 -19.76 -31.41
C ALA A 94 23.68 -21.22 -31.09
N GLY A 95 24.98 -21.53 -31.06
CA GLY A 95 25.47 -22.91 -30.99
C GLY A 95 24.88 -23.71 -29.83
N ALA A 96 24.87 -25.05 -30.02
CA ALA A 96 24.38 -26.10 -29.11
C ALA A 96 22.91 -26.55 -29.23
N GLY A 97 22.26 -26.44 -30.39
CA GLY A 97 20.97 -27.08 -30.66
C GLY A 97 19.76 -26.53 -29.88
N GLU A 98 19.97 -25.52 -29.03
CA GLU A 98 18.92 -24.80 -28.32
C GLU A 98 18.18 -23.86 -29.28
N THR A 99 16.87 -23.78 -29.11
CA THR A 99 16.04 -22.83 -29.86
C THR A 99 16.22 -21.41 -29.29
N GLN A 100 16.10 -20.38 -30.15
CA GLN A 100 16.20 -18.98 -29.71
C GLN A 100 15.28 -18.65 -28.51
N ILE A 101 14.09 -19.25 -28.48
CA ILE A 101 13.12 -19.08 -27.37
C ILE A 101 13.68 -19.63 -26.05
N GLU A 102 14.45 -20.72 -26.08
CA GLU A 102 15.07 -21.29 -24.89
C GLU A 102 16.18 -20.39 -24.35
N VAL A 103 16.97 -19.80 -25.25
CA VAL A 103 17.98 -18.79 -24.90
C VAL A 103 17.32 -17.58 -24.25
N ASP A 104 16.27 -17.03 -24.87
CA ASP A 104 15.54 -15.88 -24.31
C ASP A 104 14.91 -16.21 -22.96
N ARG A 105 14.31 -17.39 -22.81
CA ARG A 105 13.78 -17.86 -21.52
C ARG A 105 14.86 -17.99 -20.46
N ARG A 106 16.06 -18.46 -20.81
CA ARG A 106 17.20 -18.54 -19.89
C ARG A 106 17.62 -17.14 -19.45
N LEU A 107 17.80 -16.21 -20.39
CA LEU A 107 18.16 -14.82 -20.09
C LEU A 107 17.14 -14.14 -19.18
N LEU A 108 15.84 -14.34 -19.43
CA LEU A 108 14.77 -13.81 -18.57
C LEU A 108 14.82 -14.41 -17.17
N ARG A 109 15.03 -15.73 -17.03
CA ARG A 109 15.17 -16.39 -15.72
C ARG A 109 16.38 -15.86 -14.95
N ASP A 110 17.50 -15.64 -15.63
CA ASP A 110 18.71 -15.09 -15.02
C ASP A 110 18.47 -13.66 -14.54
N ARG A 111 17.75 -12.84 -15.32
CA ARG A 111 17.36 -11.48 -14.94
C ARG A 111 16.41 -11.49 -13.74
N ILE A 112 15.39 -12.36 -13.74
CA ILE A 112 14.48 -12.57 -12.60
C ILE A 112 15.27 -12.92 -11.33
N SER A 113 16.21 -13.86 -11.42
CA SER A 113 17.07 -14.27 -10.30
C SER A 113 17.91 -13.11 -9.76
N LYS A 114 18.47 -12.28 -10.66
CA LYS A 114 19.22 -11.06 -10.27
C LYS A 114 18.32 -10.03 -9.57
N LEU A 115 17.14 -9.75 -10.11
CA LEU A 115 16.21 -8.78 -9.53
C LEU A 115 15.70 -9.24 -8.14
N LYS A 116 15.43 -10.54 -7.96
CA LYS A 116 15.07 -11.10 -6.63
C LYS A 116 16.17 -10.86 -5.59
N LYS A 117 17.43 -11.14 -5.95
CA LYS A 117 18.59 -10.87 -5.07
C LYS A 117 18.78 -9.38 -4.79
N GLU A 118 18.46 -8.52 -5.76
CA GLU A 118 18.52 -7.07 -5.56
C GLU A 118 17.44 -6.59 -4.59
N LEU A 119 16.21 -7.11 -4.70
CA LEU A 119 15.14 -6.84 -3.73
C LEU A 119 15.49 -7.30 -2.32
N GLU A 120 16.06 -8.49 -2.15
CA GLU A 120 16.52 -8.97 -0.85
C GLU A 120 17.57 -8.04 -0.20
N LYS A 121 18.45 -7.43 -1.00
CA LYS A 121 19.42 -6.46 -0.49
C LYS A 121 18.74 -5.16 -0.06
N ILE A 122 17.84 -4.64 -0.89
CA ILE A 122 17.06 -3.43 -0.57
C ILE A 122 16.24 -3.64 0.71
N GLU A 123 15.65 -4.83 0.89
CA GLU A 123 14.88 -5.16 2.08
C GLU A 123 15.75 -5.15 3.36
N LYS A 124 16.96 -5.72 3.30
CA LYS A 124 17.91 -5.68 4.43
C LYS A 124 18.36 -4.26 4.78
N GLU A 125 18.61 -3.42 3.77
CA GLU A 125 18.94 -2.01 3.98
C GLU A 125 17.78 -1.27 4.68
N ARG A 126 16.54 -1.55 4.26
CA ARG A 126 15.33 -0.96 4.85
C ARG A 126 15.11 -1.43 6.29
N GLU A 127 15.29 -2.70 6.60
CA GLU A 127 15.21 -3.21 7.99
C GLU A 127 16.21 -2.50 8.90
N THR A 128 17.40 -2.22 8.40
CA THR A 128 18.44 -1.49 9.15
C THR A 128 18.04 -0.04 9.41
N GLN A 129 17.37 0.62 8.45
CA GLN A 129 16.81 1.98 8.64
C GLN A 129 15.57 2.02 9.52
N SER A 130 14.72 0.98 9.47
CA SER A 130 13.47 0.87 10.24
C SER A 130 13.72 0.67 11.74
N LYS A 131 14.85 0.05 12.12
CA LYS A 131 15.28 -0.07 13.53
C LYS A 131 15.40 1.26 14.27
N ASN A 132 15.60 2.38 13.57
CA ASN A 132 15.67 3.71 14.18
C ASN A 132 14.29 4.36 14.41
N ARG A 133 13.18 3.74 13.95
CA ARG A 133 11.80 4.27 14.05
C ARG A 133 10.86 3.32 14.79
N SER A 134 11.41 2.43 15.62
CA SER A 134 10.70 1.25 16.16
C SER A 134 9.58 1.54 17.16
N ASN A 135 9.43 2.76 17.67
CA ASN A 135 8.63 3.03 18.87
C ASN A 135 7.34 3.84 18.63
N GLU A 136 6.98 4.12 17.38
CA GLU A 136 5.75 4.87 17.05
C GLU A 136 4.67 3.93 16.55
N PHE A 137 3.41 4.21 16.94
CA PHE A 137 2.26 3.38 16.60
C PHE A 137 2.04 3.36 15.08
N LYS A 138 2.06 2.17 14.48
CA LYS A 138 2.06 2.02 13.01
C LYS A 138 0.66 1.88 12.47
N VAL A 139 0.28 2.75 11.54
CA VAL A 139 -1.05 2.78 10.91
C VAL A 139 -0.90 2.66 9.40
N ALA A 140 -1.59 1.69 8.78
CA ALA A 140 -1.57 1.50 7.33
C ALA A 140 -2.91 1.85 6.68
N LEU A 141 -2.89 2.69 5.65
CA LEU A 141 -4.04 2.99 4.81
C LEU A 141 -4.18 1.93 3.72
N VAL A 142 -5.29 1.21 3.71
CA VAL A 142 -5.61 0.16 2.74
C VAL A 142 -6.92 0.51 2.06
N GLY A 143 -7.05 0.24 0.76
CA GLY A 143 -8.27 0.59 0.03
C GLY A 143 -8.07 0.58 -1.46
N TYR A 144 -9.16 0.59 -2.20
CA TYR A 144 -9.13 0.61 -3.66
C TYR A 144 -8.45 1.87 -4.22
N THR A 145 -7.97 1.79 -5.46
CA THR A 145 -7.61 3.00 -6.22
C THR A 145 -8.80 3.95 -6.28
N ASN A 146 -8.53 5.25 -6.12
CA ASN A 146 -9.55 6.29 -6.00
C ASN A 146 -10.47 6.21 -4.74
N ALA A 147 -10.19 5.36 -3.74
CA ALA A 147 -10.91 5.43 -2.46
C ALA A 147 -10.61 6.71 -1.65
N GLY A 148 -9.58 7.48 -2.06
CA GLY A 148 -9.16 8.73 -1.41
C GLY A 148 -8.08 8.59 -0.34
N LYS A 149 -7.28 7.51 -0.37
CA LYS A 149 -6.15 7.28 0.55
C LYS A 149 -5.16 8.44 0.61
N SER A 150 -4.63 8.86 -0.54
CA SER A 150 -3.66 9.94 -0.58
C SER A 150 -4.27 11.29 -0.18
N THR A 151 -5.56 11.51 -0.47
CA THR A 151 -6.31 12.68 0.02
C THR A 151 -6.42 12.66 1.54
N LEU A 152 -6.76 11.51 2.14
CA LEU A 152 -6.83 11.37 3.60
C LEU A 152 -5.47 11.55 4.26
N MET A 153 -4.42 10.93 3.70
CA MET A 153 -3.05 11.14 4.18
C MET A 153 -2.69 12.62 4.12
N LYS A 154 -3.02 13.34 3.03
CA LYS A 154 -2.78 14.78 2.92
C LYS A 154 -3.50 15.55 4.04
N THR A 155 -4.78 15.28 4.21
CA THR A 155 -5.65 15.98 5.16
C THR A 155 -5.19 15.76 6.61
N ILE A 156 -4.82 14.53 6.97
CA ILE A 156 -4.38 14.19 8.33
C ILE A 156 -2.92 14.63 8.59
N SER A 157 -2.02 14.53 7.61
CA SER A 157 -0.61 14.89 7.81
C SER A 157 -0.28 16.37 7.60
N GLY A 158 -1.21 17.16 7.04
CA GLY A 158 -1.02 18.58 6.74
C GLY A 158 0.01 18.88 5.63
N ALA A 159 0.57 17.88 4.96
CA ALA A 159 1.61 18.04 3.96
C ALA A 159 1.07 18.20 2.54
N ASP A 160 1.81 18.87 1.66
CA ASP A 160 1.49 18.91 0.22
C ASP A 160 1.91 17.63 -0.50
N VAL A 161 1.08 16.59 -0.39
CA VAL A 161 1.14 15.45 -1.32
C VAL A 161 0.49 15.87 -2.63
N LEU A 162 1.20 15.67 -3.74
CA LEU A 162 0.70 15.89 -5.09
C LEU A 162 -0.37 14.82 -5.38
N ILE A 163 -1.63 15.16 -5.13
CA ILE A 163 -2.78 14.32 -5.46
C ILE A 163 -2.97 14.41 -6.97
N LYS A 164 -2.81 13.28 -7.66
CA LYS A 164 -3.24 13.14 -9.05
C LYS A 164 -4.44 12.21 -9.06
N ASP A 165 -5.49 12.57 -9.78
CA ASP A 165 -6.66 11.72 -10.03
C ASP A 165 -6.28 10.64 -11.06
N GLN A 166 -5.41 9.73 -10.63
CA GLN A 166 -4.81 8.68 -11.43
C GLN A 166 -4.88 7.37 -10.66
N LEU A 167 -5.25 6.29 -11.35
CA LEU A 167 -5.18 4.94 -10.80
C LEU A 167 -3.72 4.62 -10.50
N PHE A 168 -3.45 4.06 -9.31
CA PHE A 168 -2.11 3.69 -8.85
C PHE A 168 -1.13 4.86 -8.67
N ALA A 169 -1.62 6.05 -8.29
CA ALA A 169 -0.80 7.21 -7.98
C ALA A 169 0.29 6.96 -6.92
N THR A 170 0.11 5.96 -6.05
CA THR A 170 1.06 5.57 -5.00
C THR A 170 1.52 4.12 -5.17
N LEU A 171 2.75 3.96 -5.66
CA LEU A 171 3.46 2.67 -5.68
C LEU A 171 4.56 2.61 -4.62
N ASP A 172 5.17 3.76 -4.34
CA ASP A 172 6.13 3.94 -3.25
C ASP A 172 5.37 4.08 -1.92
N THR A 173 5.70 3.23 -0.94
CA THR A 173 5.14 3.39 0.41
C THR A 173 5.63 4.71 1.00
N THR A 174 4.70 5.64 1.22
CA THR A 174 5.03 6.91 1.85
C THR A 174 4.72 6.76 3.34
N ILE A 175 5.75 6.81 4.17
CA ILE A 175 5.59 6.77 5.64
C ILE A 175 5.72 8.19 6.16
N ARG A 176 4.73 8.65 6.92
CA ARG A 176 4.75 9.96 7.56
C ARG A 176 4.41 9.84 9.02
N THR A 177 5.17 10.55 9.83
CA THR A 177 4.78 10.87 11.19
C THR A 177 3.61 11.85 11.15
N VAL A 178 2.53 11.51 11.86
CA VAL A 178 1.36 12.36 12.09
C VAL A 178 1.21 12.55 13.59
N LYS A 179 1.05 13.81 14.04
CA LYS A 179 0.64 14.12 15.41
C LYS A 179 -0.88 14.22 15.42
N LEU A 180 -1.54 13.37 16.20
CA LEU A 180 -2.99 13.40 16.38
C LEU A 180 -3.37 14.42 17.46
N ASP A 181 -2.56 14.49 18.53
CA ASP A 181 -2.61 15.51 19.57
C ASP A 181 -1.20 15.69 20.20
N ASN A 182 -1.14 16.19 21.45
CA ASN A 182 0.12 16.40 22.16
C ASN A 182 0.82 15.10 22.61
N SER A 183 0.08 14.03 22.85
CA SER A 183 0.56 12.77 23.43
C SER A 183 0.52 11.59 22.44
N HIS A 184 -0.24 11.71 21.34
CA HIS A 184 -0.45 10.68 20.34
C HIS A 184 0.23 11.03 19.02
N LYS A 185 1.13 10.15 18.62
CA LYS A 185 1.90 10.23 17.38
C LYS A 185 1.86 8.88 16.68
N ILE A 186 1.55 8.90 15.39
CA ILE A 186 1.47 7.69 14.56
C ILE A 186 2.42 7.77 13.36
N LEU A 187 2.88 6.60 12.91
CA LEU A 187 3.48 6.43 11.59
C LEU A 187 2.39 5.99 10.62
N LEU A 188 1.91 6.91 9.80
CA LEU A 188 0.92 6.66 8.77
C LEU A 188 1.61 6.27 7.46
N SER A 189 1.32 5.06 6.98
CA SER A 189 1.82 4.51 5.73
C SER A 189 0.72 4.52 4.67
N ASP A 190 0.92 5.25 3.56
CA ASP A 190 0.08 5.12 2.36
C ASP A 190 0.57 3.94 1.54
N THR A 191 -0.32 2.99 1.28
CA THR A 191 -0.01 1.72 0.62
C THR A 191 -0.53 1.74 -0.82
N VAL A 192 -0.06 0.76 -1.60
CA VAL A 192 -0.51 0.60 -2.99
C VAL A 192 -2.02 0.41 -3.01
N GLY A 193 -2.72 1.19 -3.83
CA GLY A 193 -4.16 1.06 -3.99
C GLY A 193 -4.55 -0.30 -4.55
N PHE A 194 -5.46 -0.98 -3.86
CA PHE A 194 -6.00 -2.26 -4.29
C PHE A 194 -6.80 -2.07 -5.58
N VAL A 195 -6.80 -3.08 -6.44
CA VAL A 195 -7.62 -3.11 -7.65
C VAL A 195 -8.36 -4.43 -7.73
N ARG A 196 -9.54 -4.42 -8.39
CA ARG A 196 -10.38 -5.62 -8.51
C ARG A 196 -9.56 -6.68 -9.20
N LYS A 197 -9.64 -7.91 -8.67
CA LYS A 197 -8.95 -9.06 -9.22
C LYS A 197 -7.46 -8.77 -9.42
N LEU A 198 -6.79 -8.20 -8.41
CA LEU A 198 -5.34 -8.08 -8.45
C LEU A 198 -4.77 -9.47 -8.75
N PRO A 199 -4.00 -9.63 -9.83
CA PRO A 199 -3.44 -10.93 -10.18
C PRO A 199 -2.59 -11.49 -9.05
N HIS A 200 -2.75 -12.79 -8.74
CA HIS A 200 -2.01 -13.44 -7.64
C HIS A 200 -0.49 -13.29 -7.80
N HIS A 201 0.02 -13.27 -9.03
CA HIS A 201 1.45 -13.06 -9.30
C HIS A 201 1.92 -11.65 -8.92
N LEU A 202 1.05 -10.62 -9.04
CA LEU A 202 1.37 -9.25 -8.62
C LEU A 202 1.41 -9.13 -7.10
N VAL A 203 0.51 -9.81 -6.38
CA VAL A 203 0.51 -9.81 -4.90
C VAL A 203 1.85 -10.32 -4.35
N ALA A 204 2.42 -11.36 -4.97
CA ALA A 204 3.72 -11.90 -4.58
C ALA A 204 4.87 -10.90 -4.81
N SER A 205 4.87 -10.18 -5.94
CA SER A 205 5.90 -9.18 -6.26
C SER A 205 5.79 -7.90 -5.42
N PHE A 206 4.59 -7.57 -4.91
CA PHE A 206 4.33 -6.42 -4.03
C PHE A 206 4.34 -6.78 -2.54
N ARG A 207 4.73 -7.99 -2.16
CA ARG A 207 4.75 -8.40 -0.75
C ARG A 207 5.66 -7.52 0.11
N SER A 208 6.80 -7.08 -0.42
CA SER A 208 7.72 -6.15 0.25
C SER A 208 7.14 -4.75 0.41
N THR A 209 6.39 -4.25 -0.59
CA THR A 209 5.67 -2.96 -0.49
C THR A 209 4.44 -3.04 0.42
N LEU A 210 3.90 -4.24 0.64
CA LEU A 210 2.80 -4.52 1.57
C LEU A 210 3.29 -4.94 2.96
N LYS A 211 4.61 -5.02 3.20
CA LYS A 211 5.20 -5.34 4.52
C LYS A 211 4.73 -4.37 5.60
N GLU A 212 4.58 -3.09 5.25
CA GLU A 212 4.05 -2.08 6.18
C GLU A 212 2.61 -2.34 6.61
N VAL A 213 1.81 -3.02 5.80
CA VAL A 213 0.47 -3.46 6.19
C VAL A 213 0.54 -4.60 7.19
N VAL A 214 1.48 -5.53 7.00
CA VAL A 214 1.69 -6.67 7.89
C VAL A 214 2.23 -6.22 9.25
N GLU A 215 3.12 -5.24 9.26
CA GLU A 215 3.72 -4.67 10.47
C GLU A 215 2.87 -3.60 11.17
N ALA A 216 1.79 -3.12 10.55
CA ALA A 216 0.91 -2.14 11.16
C ALA A 216 0.26 -2.69 12.44
N GLU A 217 -0.10 -1.82 13.37
CA GLU A 217 -0.92 -2.19 14.54
C GLU A 217 -2.41 -1.91 14.26
N LEU A 218 -2.67 -0.88 13.44
CA LEU A 218 -4.00 -0.51 12.97
C LEU A 218 -4.03 -0.41 11.45
N ILE A 219 -5.02 -1.06 10.83
CA ILE A 219 -5.26 -0.96 9.39
C ILE A 219 -6.55 -0.16 9.16
N LEU A 220 -6.41 0.95 8.46
CA LEU A 220 -7.51 1.82 8.04
C LEU A 220 -8.01 1.36 6.66
N ILE A 221 -9.17 0.71 6.63
CA ILE A 221 -9.79 0.24 5.39
C ILE A 221 -10.65 1.35 4.81
N MET A 222 -10.14 2.04 3.80
CA MET A 222 -10.84 3.09 3.06
C MET A 222 -11.68 2.51 1.92
N LEU A 223 -12.97 2.82 1.96
CA LEU A 223 -13.99 2.46 0.98
C LEU A 223 -14.62 3.72 0.38
N ASP A 224 -14.93 3.69 -0.91
CA ASP A 224 -15.67 4.76 -1.58
C ASP A 224 -17.18 4.56 -1.34
N ALA A 225 -17.80 5.42 -0.54
CA ALA A 225 -19.21 5.34 -0.19
C ALA A 225 -20.14 5.57 -1.40
N SER A 226 -19.66 6.26 -2.44
CA SER A 226 -20.45 6.53 -3.66
C SER A 226 -20.51 5.31 -4.59
N SER A 227 -19.60 4.35 -4.44
CA SER A 227 -19.51 3.16 -5.28
C SER A 227 -20.71 2.21 -5.08
N ASN A 228 -21.25 1.70 -6.19
CA ASN A 228 -22.26 0.63 -6.16
C ASN A 228 -21.67 -0.70 -5.64
N GLU A 229 -20.36 -0.84 -5.66
CA GLU A 229 -19.68 -2.12 -5.47
C GLU A 229 -18.83 -2.16 -4.19
N VAL A 230 -19.17 -1.29 -3.23
CA VAL A 230 -18.44 -1.11 -1.97
C VAL A 230 -18.24 -2.42 -1.19
N ASN A 231 -19.23 -3.31 -1.20
CA ASN A 231 -19.16 -4.61 -0.52
C ASN A 231 -18.15 -5.55 -1.20
N GLU A 232 -18.13 -5.56 -2.54
CA GLU A 232 -17.17 -6.37 -3.29
C GLU A 232 -15.75 -5.86 -3.08
N HIS A 233 -15.57 -4.53 -3.02
CA HIS A 233 -14.28 -3.92 -2.71
C HIS A 233 -13.81 -4.31 -1.31
N TYR A 234 -14.69 -4.22 -0.31
CA TYR A 234 -14.39 -4.62 1.06
C TYR A 234 -13.96 -6.10 1.17
N ASN A 235 -14.75 -7.01 0.59
CA ASN A 235 -14.42 -8.45 0.61
C ASN A 235 -13.09 -8.75 -0.08
N THR A 236 -12.83 -8.13 -1.24
CA THR A 236 -11.54 -8.31 -1.93
C THR A 236 -10.36 -7.84 -1.09
N ILE A 237 -10.51 -6.71 -0.37
CA ILE A 237 -9.46 -6.22 0.53
C ILE A 237 -9.20 -7.26 1.63
N LEU A 238 -10.25 -7.78 2.26
CA LEU A 238 -10.11 -8.78 3.32
C LEU A 238 -9.43 -10.06 2.82
N ASP A 239 -9.78 -10.54 1.64
CA ASP A 239 -9.16 -11.73 1.03
C ASP A 239 -7.66 -11.51 0.82
N VAL A 240 -7.26 -10.36 0.28
CA VAL A 240 -5.84 -10.05 0.08
C VAL A 240 -5.10 -9.87 1.41
N LEU A 241 -5.71 -9.21 2.40
CA LEU A 241 -5.11 -9.08 3.74
C LEU A 241 -4.89 -10.46 4.39
N LYS A 242 -5.85 -11.38 4.20
CA LYS A 242 -5.74 -12.77 4.65
C LYS A 242 -4.61 -13.52 3.95
N ASP A 243 -4.47 -13.37 2.63
CA ASP A 243 -3.39 -13.99 1.85
C ASP A 243 -2.01 -13.46 2.22
N LEU A 244 -1.91 -12.18 2.62
CA LEU A 244 -0.68 -11.58 3.14
C LEU A 244 -0.31 -12.11 4.54
N GLY A 245 -1.19 -12.86 5.18
CA GLY A 245 -0.97 -13.40 6.52
C GLY A 245 -1.13 -12.36 7.63
N VAL A 246 -1.84 -11.27 7.36
CA VAL A 246 -2.21 -10.26 8.37
C VAL A 246 -3.09 -10.96 9.41
N LYS A 247 -2.53 -11.19 10.60
CA LYS A 247 -3.22 -11.84 11.71
C LYS A 247 -3.27 -10.86 12.88
N ARG A 248 -4.48 -10.66 13.42
CA ARG A 248 -4.73 -10.01 14.73
C ARG A 248 -4.62 -8.48 14.75
N HIS A 249 -4.92 -7.81 13.66
CA HIS A 249 -4.92 -6.34 13.56
C HIS A 249 -6.32 -5.79 13.83
N SER A 250 -6.39 -4.65 14.51
CA SER A 250 -7.62 -3.86 14.56
C SER A 250 -7.87 -3.26 13.18
N TYR A 251 -9.05 -3.51 12.62
CA TYR A 251 -9.50 -2.86 11.38
C TYR A 251 -10.39 -1.70 11.75
N LEU A 252 -10.13 -0.53 11.17
CA LEU A 252 -11.05 0.59 11.22
C LEU A 252 -11.57 0.86 9.81
N ILE A 253 -12.88 0.68 9.62
CA ILE A 253 -13.52 0.86 8.31
C ILE A 253 -13.88 2.34 8.15
N ILE A 254 -13.49 2.91 7.01
CA ILE A 254 -13.70 4.31 6.66
C ILE A 254 -14.48 4.38 5.35
N LEU A 255 -15.69 4.92 5.40
CA LEU A 255 -16.50 5.23 4.22
C LEU A 255 -16.26 6.69 3.83
N ASN A 256 -15.42 6.88 2.81
CA ASN A 256 -15.03 8.19 2.31
C ASN A 256 -15.97 8.68 1.20
N LYS A 257 -15.88 9.97 0.86
CA LYS A 257 -16.66 10.68 -0.18
C LYS A 257 -18.15 10.85 0.15
N ILE A 258 -18.46 11.05 1.43
CA ILE A 258 -19.85 11.32 1.87
C ILE A 258 -20.42 12.64 1.34
N ASP A 259 -19.58 13.49 0.78
CA ASP A 259 -19.96 14.71 0.06
C ASP A 259 -20.64 14.45 -1.29
N ASN A 260 -20.64 13.20 -1.78
CA ASN A 260 -21.29 12.84 -3.03
C ASN A 260 -22.80 12.59 -2.84
N GLU A 261 -23.64 13.27 -3.62
CA GLU A 261 -25.11 13.17 -3.56
C GLU A 261 -25.65 11.73 -3.71
N ASN A 262 -24.91 10.83 -4.38
CA ASN A 262 -25.31 9.43 -4.51
C ASN A 262 -25.25 8.67 -3.16
N VAL A 263 -24.50 9.18 -2.19
CA VAL A 263 -24.37 8.59 -0.85
C VAL A 263 -25.63 8.82 -0.03
N ASP A 264 -26.28 9.97 -0.15
CA ASP A 264 -27.49 10.31 0.61
C ASP A 264 -28.60 9.26 0.43
N LYS A 265 -28.74 8.77 -0.81
CA LYS A 265 -29.73 7.74 -1.16
C LYS A 265 -29.42 6.36 -0.57
N LYS A 266 -28.18 6.13 -0.11
CA LYS A 266 -27.67 4.83 0.35
C LYS A 266 -27.15 4.84 1.78
N ILE A 267 -27.13 5.98 2.45
CA ILE A 267 -26.48 6.11 3.75
C ILE A 267 -27.05 5.16 4.80
N SER A 268 -28.38 4.95 4.80
CA SER A 268 -29.05 3.99 5.69
C SER A 268 -28.65 2.54 5.40
N TYR A 269 -28.45 2.19 4.12
CA TYR A 269 -27.97 0.88 3.72
C TYR A 269 -26.51 0.66 4.15
N LEU A 270 -25.65 1.66 3.92
CA LEU A 270 -24.23 1.61 4.30
C LEU A 270 -24.06 1.49 5.81
N LYS A 271 -24.79 2.28 6.61
CA LYS A 271 -24.77 2.20 8.08
C LYS A 271 -25.22 0.83 8.61
N ARG A 272 -26.11 0.14 7.90
CA ARG A 272 -26.55 -1.20 8.30
C ARG A 272 -25.49 -2.27 8.03
N ILE A 273 -24.77 -2.15 6.92
CA ILE A 273 -23.76 -3.14 6.52
C ILE A 273 -22.42 -2.88 7.23
N PHE A 274 -22.11 -1.61 7.47
CA PHE A 274 -20.90 -1.17 8.15
C PHE A 274 -21.26 -0.35 9.40
N PRO A 275 -21.79 -0.99 10.46
CA PRO A 275 -22.28 -0.28 11.64
C PRO A 275 -21.18 0.45 12.41
N GLU A 276 -19.96 -0.08 12.39
CA GLU A 276 -18.80 0.49 13.08
C GLU A 276 -17.94 1.40 12.17
N ALA A 277 -18.37 1.64 10.92
CA ALA A 277 -17.59 2.45 10.00
C ALA A 277 -17.70 3.95 10.30
N ILE A 278 -16.59 4.64 10.09
CA ILE A 278 -16.53 6.10 10.15
C ILE A 278 -16.80 6.67 8.77
N PHE A 279 -17.75 7.59 8.71
CA PHE A 279 -18.18 8.27 7.49
C PHE A 279 -17.47 9.62 7.39
N ILE A 280 -16.66 9.82 6.35
CA ILE A 280 -15.85 11.03 6.19
C ILE A 280 -15.91 11.61 4.78
N SER A 281 -15.54 12.88 4.65
CA SER A 281 -15.08 13.45 3.39
C SER A 281 -13.64 13.92 3.55
N ALA A 282 -12.69 13.13 3.04
CA ALA A 282 -11.28 13.51 3.05
C ALA A 282 -11.01 14.79 2.25
N LEU A 283 -11.78 15.03 1.19
CA LEU A 283 -11.66 16.20 0.30
C LEU A 283 -12.13 17.48 1.01
N ASN A 284 -13.32 17.43 1.62
CA ASN A 284 -13.94 18.59 2.27
C ASN A 284 -13.58 18.68 3.76
N LYS A 285 -12.73 17.79 4.26
CA LYS A 285 -12.32 17.66 5.66
C LYS A 285 -13.51 17.50 6.64
N LEU A 286 -14.55 16.81 6.20
CA LEU A 286 -15.73 16.54 7.02
C LEU A 286 -15.50 15.29 7.86
N MET A 287 -15.80 15.38 9.16
CA MET A 287 -15.73 14.27 10.12
C MET A 287 -14.33 13.64 10.22
N ILE A 288 -13.27 14.43 9.99
CA ILE A 288 -11.89 13.96 10.19
C ILE A 288 -11.56 13.85 11.67
N ASP A 289 -12.12 14.74 12.50
CA ASP A 289 -11.89 14.73 13.94
C ASP A 289 -12.39 13.43 14.58
N SER A 290 -13.56 12.92 14.16
CA SER A 290 -14.07 11.64 14.66
C SER A 290 -13.22 10.44 14.26
N LEU A 291 -12.56 10.50 13.09
CA LEU A 291 -11.56 9.50 12.70
C LEU A 291 -10.32 9.59 13.61
N THR A 292 -9.81 10.80 13.84
CA THR A 292 -8.67 11.03 14.72
C THR A 292 -8.94 10.56 16.15
N GLU A 293 -10.10 10.92 16.71
CA GLU A 293 -10.56 10.48 18.04
C GLU A 293 -10.63 8.95 18.14
N LYS A 294 -11.18 8.28 17.12
CA LYS A 294 -11.27 6.81 17.15
C LYS A 294 -9.91 6.14 17.07
N ILE A 295 -8.95 6.72 16.32
CA ILE A 295 -7.58 6.23 16.29
C ILE A 295 -6.93 6.40 17.67
N ILE A 296 -7.13 7.55 18.33
CA ILE A 296 -6.64 7.80 19.69
C ILE A 296 -7.23 6.78 20.68
N GLU A 297 -8.54 6.51 20.62
CA GLU A 297 -9.18 5.52 21.48
C GLU A 297 -8.54 4.12 21.34
N ILE A 298 -8.26 3.69 20.10
CA ILE A 298 -7.60 2.40 19.82
C ILE A 298 -6.15 2.41 20.33
N MET A 299 -5.43 3.53 20.20
CA MET A 299 -4.08 3.66 20.75
C MET A 299 -4.11 3.53 22.28
N ASP A 300 -5.07 4.19 22.92
CA ASP A 300 -5.25 4.25 24.37
C ASP A 300 -5.55 2.90 25.02
N GLU A 301 -6.15 1.95 24.30
CA GLU A 301 -6.31 0.57 24.78
C GLU A 301 -4.94 -0.08 25.13
N ASN A 302 -3.87 0.37 24.46
CA ASN A 302 -2.51 -0.08 24.69
C ASN A 302 -1.72 0.85 25.64
N PHE A 303 -2.34 1.91 26.17
CA PHE A 303 -1.68 2.87 27.05
C PHE A 303 -1.73 2.39 28.51
N LYS A 304 -0.78 2.87 29.31
CA LYS A 304 -0.67 2.58 30.74
C LYS A 304 -0.63 3.90 31.50
N VAL A 305 -1.36 3.94 32.62
CA VAL A 305 -1.28 5.04 33.59
C VAL A 305 -0.28 4.66 34.67
N VAL A 306 0.62 5.57 35.01
CA VAL A 306 1.56 5.40 36.12
C VAL A 306 1.63 6.68 36.95
N ASP A 307 1.80 6.49 38.25
CA ASP A 307 2.07 7.56 39.21
C ASP A 307 3.57 7.62 39.45
N LEU A 308 4.15 8.81 39.33
CA LEU A 308 5.58 9.09 39.48
C LEU A 308 5.79 10.16 40.54
N CYS A 309 6.89 10.07 41.27
CA CYS A 309 7.25 11.04 42.30
C CYS A 309 8.69 11.50 42.08
N PHE A 310 8.89 12.82 42.06
CA PHE A 310 10.19 13.45 41.82
C PHE A 310 10.52 14.42 42.93
N LYS A 311 11.80 14.52 43.27
CA LYS A 311 12.30 15.63 44.10
C LYS A 311 12.51 16.87 43.23
N TYR A 312 12.44 18.07 43.81
CA TYR A 312 12.68 19.32 43.07
C TYR A 312 14.07 19.39 42.38
N GLN A 313 15.05 18.68 42.92
CA GLN A 313 16.41 18.59 42.37
C GLN A 313 16.47 17.77 41.06
N GLU A 314 15.44 16.97 40.77
CA GLU A 314 15.38 16.06 39.62
C GLU A 314 14.64 16.68 38.43
N SER A 315 14.70 18.01 38.27
CA SER A 315 13.97 18.76 37.24
C SER A 315 14.19 18.24 35.81
N LYS A 316 15.37 17.68 35.52
CA LYS A 316 15.67 17.01 34.24
C LYS A 316 14.88 15.70 34.06
N LYS A 317 14.78 14.86 35.09
CA LYS A 317 14.00 13.61 35.06
C LYS A 317 12.50 13.92 34.95
N LEU A 318 12.04 14.97 35.63
CA LEU A 318 10.67 15.46 35.53
C LEU A 318 10.32 15.90 34.10
N ALA A 319 11.17 16.73 33.46
CA ALA A 319 10.94 17.17 32.09
C ALA A 319 10.91 16.00 31.09
N LEU A 320 11.83 15.05 31.23
CA LEU A 320 11.87 13.83 30.41
C LEU A 320 10.63 12.94 30.59
N ALA A 321 10.12 12.83 31.82
CA ALA A 321 8.94 12.02 32.12
C ALA A 321 7.64 12.62 31.58
N GLN A 322 7.61 13.92 31.25
CA GLN A 322 6.47 14.61 30.64
C GLN A 322 6.51 14.58 29.10
N GLU A 323 7.63 14.18 28.49
CA GLU A 323 7.76 14.18 27.03
C GLU A 323 7.09 12.95 26.41
N GLY A 324 6.17 13.20 25.47
CA GLY A 324 5.49 12.14 24.71
C GLY A 324 4.51 11.30 25.52
N VAL A 325 3.96 11.87 26.61
CA VAL A 325 2.91 11.29 27.44
C VAL A 325 1.87 12.36 27.76
N ASP A 326 0.67 11.92 28.11
CA ASP A 326 -0.37 12.80 28.62
C ASP A 326 -0.24 12.95 30.14
N VAL A 327 -0.27 14.19 30.64
CA VAL A 327 -0.16 14.47 32.08
C VAL A 327 -1.56 14.65 32.62
N ILE A 328 -2.08 13.62 33.27
CA ILE A 328 -3.43 13.61 33.84
C ILE A 328 -3.50 14.55 35.05
N GLU A 329 -2.48 14.49 35.91
CA GLU A 329 -2.49 15.21 37.18
C GLU A 329 -1.08 15.59 37.62
N ARG A 330 -0.96 16.77 38.22
CA ARG A 330 0.29 17.27 38.80
C ARG A 330 0.02 17.92 40.14
N ILE A 331 0.64 17.38 41.18
CA ILE A 331 0.49 17.87 42.56
C ILE A 331 1.87 18.27 43.09
N TYR A 332 1.94 19.46 43.67
CA TYR A 332 3.15 20.00 44.28
C TYR A 332 3.03 19.91 45.79
N ASN A 333 4.00 19.26 46.43
CA ASN A 333 4.17 19.25 47.88
C ASN A 333 5.47 19.97 48.25
N ASP A 334 5.76 20.10 49.55
CA ASP A 334 6.91 20.88 50.05
C ASP A 334 8.27 20.36 49.53
N ASP A 335 8.44 19.03 49.40
CA ASP A 335 9.72 18.41 48.99
C ASP A 335 9.65 17.65 47.65
N HIS A 336 8.45 17.33 47.17
CA HIS A 336 8.23 16.43 46.04
C HIS A 336 7.14 16.93 45.08
N VAL A 337 7.27 16.52 43.81
CA VAL A 337 6.26 16.69 42.77
C VAL A 337 5.71 15.31 42.41
N PHE A 338 4.40 15.13 42.58
CA PHE A 338 3.68 13.95 42.13
C PHE A 338 3.13 14.20 40.73
N LEU A 339 3.35 13.24 39.84
CA LEU A 339 2.96 13.33 38.44
C LEU A 339 2.24 12.04 38.05
N LYS A 340 0.97 12.17 37.64
CA LYS A 340 0.20 11.07 37.07
C LYS A 340 0.23 11.21 35.56
N ILE A 341 0.84 10.24 34.89
CA ILE A 341 1.00 10.25 33.43
C ILE A 341 0.34 9.05 32.78
N LYS A 342 -0.12 9.24 31.55
CA LYS A 342 -0.65 8.20 30.67
C LYS A 342 0.15 8.20 29.37
N GLY A 343 0.64 7.05 28.96
CA GLY A 343 1.37 6.92 27.70
C GLY A 343 1.43 5.48 27.23
N SER A 344 2.02 5.24 26.06
CA SER A 344 2.21 3.89 25.54
C SER A 344 2.98 3.03 26.54
N ARG A 345 2.66 1.73 26.62
CA ARG A 345 3.34 0.79 27.54
C ARG A 345 4.87 0.86 27.43
N GLU A 346 5.38 0.95 26.21
CA GLU A 346 6.81 1.03 25.94
C GLU A 346 7.43 2.35 26.43
N ARG A 347 6.77 3.49 26.18
CA ARG A 347 7.24 4.80 26.67
C ARG A 347 7.25 4.83 28.19
N ILE A 348 6.21 4.30 28.82
CA ILE A 348 6.17 4.15 30.28
C ILE A 348 7.31 3.25 30.78
N SER A 349 7.59 2.14 30.12
CA SER A 349 8.73 1.27 30.48
C SER A 349 10.08 1.97 30.32
N GLN A 350 10.28 2.76 29.26
CA GLN A 350 11.50 3.57 29.08
C GLN A 350 11.66 4.59 30.21
N ILE A 351 10.61 5.35 30.50
CA ILE A 351 10.59 6.33 31.59
C ILE A 351 10.98 5.64 32.90
N GLN A 352 10.33 4.52 33.23
CA GLN A 352 10.64 3.74 34.43
C GLN A 352 12.08 3.21 34.48
N SER A 353 12.64 2.74 33.36
CA SER A 353 14.05 2.29 33.32
C SER A 353 15.05 3.42 33.58
N THR A 354 14.80 4.63 33.05
CA THR A 354 15.62 5.81 33.32
C THR A 354 15.47 6.38 34.73
N MET A 355 14.53 5.86 35.54
CA MET A 355 14.41 6.24 36.96
C MET A 355 15.14 5.32 37.91
N ILE A 356 15.45 4.09 37.48
CA ILE A 356 16.16 3.09 38.29
C ILE A 356 17.68 3.34 38.26
N GLU A 357 18.17 4.06 37.25
CA GLU A 357 19.52 4.66 37.19
C GLU A 357 19.58 6.03 37.90
#